data_AF-A0A435FD39-F1
#
_entry.id   AF-A0A435FD39-F1
#
_cell.length_a   1.000
_cell.length_b   1.000
_cell.length_c   1.000
_cell.angle_alpha   90.00
_cell.angle_beta   90.00
_cell.angle_gamma   90.00
#
_symmetry.space_group_name_H-M   'P 1'
#
loop_
_entity.id
_entity.type
_entity.pdbx_description
1 polymer ?
#
loop_
_entity_poly.entity_id
_entity_poly.type
_entity_poly.pdbx_seq_one_letter_code
_entity_poly.pdbx_strand_id
1 'polypeptide(L)'
;VLLFLAFMARPDNIVFLAIFTVLLIAFRERGWGALAGFAASFIAYFAISHWAQHPGWWPHLWFSTIEQHYNMDGFEPPFSIAAYLKAFAASVVRAVTLNSWVGVSVLALAGWYGLDRAGFRLDRRAGILLAALVLGVLAKFTVFPIHDTRIYFPNLLPPFLLLAAPLMALWATSQGGRRAALQVTPGDKS
;
A
#
# COMPACT_ATOMS: atom_id res chain seq x y z
N VAL A 1 -14.98 -8.76 9.61
CA VAL A 1 -16.01 -7.85 9.04
C VAL A 1 -15.37 -6.67 8.33
N LEU A 2 -14.63 -5.77 8.99
CA LEU A 2 -14.05 -4.58 8.33
C LEU A 2 -13.20 -4.87 7.08
N LEU A 3 -12.37 -5.91 7.11
CA LEU A 3 -11.55 -6.31 5.94
C LEU A 3 -12.41 -6.75 4.75
N PHE A 4 -13.50 -7.46 5.01
CA PHE A 4 -14.45 -7.87 3.97
C PHE A 4 -15.23 -6.66 3.44
N LEU A 5 -15.65 -5.74 4.32
CA LEU A 5 -16.29 -4.49 3.91
C LEU A 5 -15.35 -3.61 3.06
N ALA A 6 -14.06 -3.55 3.41
CA ALA A 6 -13.06 -2.86 2.61
C ALA A 6 -12.94 -3.46 1.20
N PHE A 7 -13.01 -4.79 1.08
CA PHE A 7 -13.08 -5.48 -0.21
C PHE A 7 -14.38 -5.19 -0.97
N MET A 8 -15.54 -5.19 -0.30
CA MET A 8 -16.82 -4.84 -0.93
C MET A 8 -16.85 -3.39 -1.45
N ALA A 9 -16.22 -2.46 -0.74
CA ALA A 9 -16.11 -1.07 -1.17
C ALA A 9 -15.15 -0.90 -2.37
N ARG A 10 -14.07 -1.69 -2.41
CA ARG A 10 -13.10 -1.74 -3.52
C ARG A 10 -12.57 -3.15 -3.69
N PRO A 11 -13.02 -3.90 -4.72
CA PRO A 11 -12.59 -5.28 -4.95
C PRO A 11 -11.09 -5.45 -5.15
N ASP A 12 -10.40 -4.40 -5.60
CA ASP A 12 -8.94 -4.38 -5.73
C ASP A 12 -8.18 -4.49 -4.40
N ASN A 13 -8.85 -4.30 -3.26
CA ASN A 13 -8.28 -4.53 -1.93
C ASN A 13 -7.95 -6.01 -1.67
N ILE A 14 -8.41 -6.94 -2.51
CA ILE A 14 -8.05 -8.35 -2.40
C ILE A 14 -6.52 -8.56 -2.43
N VAL A 15 -5.78 -7.73 -3.17
CA VAL A 15 -4.31 -7.78 -3.23
C VAL A 15 -3.71 -7.43 -1.87
N PHE A 16 -4.18 -6.35 -1.24
CA PHE A 16 -3.78 -5.98 0.11
C PHE A 16 -4.10 -7.10 1.12
N LEU A 17 -5.32 -7.66 1.07
CA LEU A 17 -5.73 -8.74 1.98
C LEU A 17 -4.88 -10.00 1.81
N ALA A 18 -4.49 -10.34 0.58
CA ALA A 18 -3.59 -11.46 0.31
C ALA A 18 -2.22 -11.22 0.96
N ILE A 19 -1.58 -10.08 0.69
CA ILE A 19 -0.29 -9.72 1.27
C ILE A 19 -0.37 -9.67 2.80
N PHE A 20 -1.40 -9.02 3.35
CA PHE A 20 -1.59 -8.94 4.80
C PHE A 20 -1.70 -10.32 5.45
N THR A 21 -2.47 -11.23 4.83
CA THR A 21 -2.64 -12.60 5.32
C THR A 21 -1.32 -13.38 5.26
N VAL A 22 -0.59 -13.27 4.15
CA VAL A 22 0.73 -13.91 4.00
C VAL A 22 1.71 -13.41 5.06
N LEU A 23 1.76 -12.10 5.32
CA LEU A 23 2.65 -11.55 6.34
C LEU A 23 2.24 -12.00 7.75
N LEU A 24 0.95 -12.05 8.08
CA LEU A 24 0.49 -12.58 9.37
C LEU A 24 0.94 -14.04 9.57
N ILE A 25 0.82 -14.88 8.54
CA ILE A 25 1.30 -16.26 8.58
C ILE A 25 2.82 -16.30 8.76
N ALA A 26 3.57 -15.54 7.94
CA ALA A 26 5.02 -15.52 7.94
C ALA A 26 5.60 -15.08 9.30
N PHE A 27 4.99 -14.08 9.93
CA PHE A 27 5.38 -13.57 11.25
C PHE A 27 4.70 -14.30 12.42
N ARG A 28 3.94 -15.38 12.14
CA ARG A 28 3.25 -16.23 13.11
C ARG A 28 2.28 -15.45 14.02
N GLU A 29 1.71 -14.37 13.51
CA GLU A 29 0.71 -13.57 14.21
C GLU A 29 -0.67 -14.21 14.07
N ARG A 30 -1.33 -14.45 15.21
CA ARG A 30 -2.69 -15.01 15.24
C ARG A 30 -3.69 -13.96 14.76
N GLY A 31 -4.17 -14.12 13.53
CA GLY A 31 -5.12 -13.21 12.88
C GLY A 31 -6.27 -13.94 12.20
N TRP A 32 -7.01 -14.79 12.93
CA TRP A 32 -8.13 -15.56 12.38
C TRP A 32 -9.17 -14.69 11.64
N GLY A 33 -9.43 -13.48 12.13
CA GLY A 33 -10.31 -12.53 11.46
C GLY A 33 -9.78 -12.04 10.10
N ALA A 34 -8.45 -11.92 9.95
CA ALA A 34 -7.82 -11.56 8.69
C ALA A 34 -7.84 -12.71 7.69
N LEU A 35 -7.55 -13.93 8.15
CA LEU A 35 -7.68 -15.16 7.37
C LEU A 35 -9.11 -15.36 6.86
N ALA A 36 -10.10 -15.28 7.76
CA ALA A 36 -11.52 -15.39 7.39
C ALA A 36 -11.95 -14.27 6.45
N GLY A 37 -11.50 -13.03 6.71
CA GLY A 37 -11.77 -11.89 5.84
C GLY A 37 -11.19 -12.06 4.43
N PHE A 38 -9.96 -12.55 4.32
CA PHE A 38 -9.34 -12.86 3.04
C PHE A 38 -10.06 -14.00 2.31
N ALA A 39 -10.34 -15.11 2.99
CA ALA A 39 -11.05 -16.25 2.41
C ALA A 39 -12.44 -15.84 1.88
N ALA A 40 -13.21 -15.09 2.68
CA ALA A 40 -14.51 -14.58 2.25
C ALA A 40 -14.40 -13.64 1.05
N SER A 41 -13.42 -12.73 1.05
CA SER A 41 -13.18 -11.79 -0.06
C SER A 41 -12.74 -12.52 -1.33
N PHE A 42 -11.90 -13.55 -1.19
CA PHE A 42 -11.42 -14.35 -2.31
C PHE A 42 -12.56 -15.11 -2.98
N ILE A 43 -13.41 -15.79 -2.20
CA ILE A 43 -14.61 -16.47 -2.73
C ILE A 43 -15.54 -15.47 -3.41
N ALA A 44 -15.81 -14.33 -2.76
CA ALA A 44 -16.66 -13.29 -3.31
C ALA A 44 -16.10 -12.67 -4.60
N TYR A 45 -14.78 -12.53 -4.73
CA TYR A 45 -14.14 -12.04 -5.95
C TYR A 45 -14.46 -12.92 -7.16
N PHE A 46 -14.31 -14.24 -7.04
CA PHE A 46 -14.63 -15.16 -8.14
C PHE A 46 -16.13 -15.19 -8.44
N ALA A 47 -16.97 -15.16 -7.42
CA ALA A 47 -18.41 -15.08 -7.62
C ALA A 47 -18.78 -13.82 -8.40
N ILE A 48 -18.39 -12.64 -7.92
CA ILE A 48 -18.68 -11.36 -8.58
C ILE A 48 -18.12 -11.34 -10.01
N SER A 49 -16.88 -11.80 -10.21
CA SER A 49 -16.25 -11.80 -11.55
C SER A 49 -17.03 -12.67 -12.54
N HIS A 50 -17.54 -13.82 -12.09
CA HIS A 50 -18.34 -14.72 -12.91
C HIS A 50 -19.70 -14.10 -13.27
N TRP A 51 -20.43 -13.57 -12.29
CA TRP A 51 -21.76 -12.98 -12.52
C TRP A 51 -21.72 -11.67 -13.31
N ALA A 52 -20.63 -10.90 -13.16
CA ALA A 52 -20.43 -9.64 -13.87
C ALA A 52 -19.91 -9.82 -15.32
N GLN A 53 -19.68 -11.06 -15.77
CA GLN A 53 -19.10 -11.36 -17.10
C GLN A 53 -17.82 -10.55 -17.37
N HIS A 54 -16.98 -10.41 -16.35
CA HIS A 54 -15.80 -9.54 -16.42
C HIS A 54 -14.79 -10.13 -17.43
N PRO A 55 -14.34 -9.37 -18.46
CA PRO A 55 -13.48 -9.88 -19.55
C PRO A 55 -12.05 -10.24 -19.09
N GLY A 56 -11.74 -9.97 -17.84
CA GLY A 56 -10.49 -10.34 -17.18
C GLY A 56 -9.49 -9.19 -17.11
N TRP A 57 -8.36 -9.45 -16.46
CA TRP A 57 -7.36 -8.40 -16.20
C TRP A 57 -6.57 -8.02 -17.45
N TRP A 58 -6.28 -8.97 -18.35
CA TRP A 58 -5.42 -8.70 -19.50
C TRP A 58 -6.07 -7.77 -20.54
N PRO A 59 -7.32 -8.00 -20.98
CA PRO A 59 -8.00 -7.05 -21.88
C PRO A 59 -8.14 -5.66 -21.26
N HIS A 60 -8.43 -5.57 -19.95
CA HIS A 60 -8.50 -4.30 -19.22
C HIS A 60 -7.15 -3.56 -19.20
N LEU A 61 -6.05 -4.28 -18.99
CA LEU A 61 -4.72 -3.69 -19.01
C LEU A 61 -4.37 -3.18 -20.40
N TRP A 62 -4.64 -3.98 -21.44
CA TRP A 62 -4.41 -3.62 -22.83
C TRP A 62 -5.14 -2.32 -23.18
N PHE A 63 -6.43 -2.28 -22.87
CA PHE A 63 -7.27 -1.10 -23.07
C PHE A 63 -6.71 0.15 -22.36
N SER A 64 -6.23 -0.03 -21.12
CA SER A 64 -5.79 1.09 -20.27
C SER A 64 -4.38 1.60 -20.59
N THR A 65 -3.53 0.81 -21.25
CA THR A 65 -2.09 1.10 -21.35
C THR A 65 -1.46 0.92 -22.71
N ILE A 66 -2.08 0.13 -23.60
CA ILE A 66 -1.54 -0.19 -24.92
C ILE A 66 -2.39 0.50 -25.99
N GLU A 67 -3.68 0.19 -26.05
CA GLU A 67 -4.57 0.66 -27.10
C GLU A 67 -6.00 0.84 -26.61
N GLN A 68 -6.47 2.08 -26.65
CA GLN A 68 -7.81 2.43 -26.21
C GLN A 68 -8.83 2.06 -27.30
N HIS A 69 -9.81 1.25 -26.96
CA HIS A 69 -10.89 0.77 -27.83
C HIS A 69 -12.24 1.37 -27.44
N TYR A 70 -13.12 1.64 -28.40
CA TYR A 70 -14.43 2.21 -28.08
C TYR A 70 -15.37 1.22 -27.36
N ASN A 71 -15.25 -0.08 -27.67
CA ASN A 71 -15.99 -1.17 -27.03
C ASN A 71 -15.03 -2.35 -26.75
N MET A 72 -15.25 -3.06 -25.65
CA MET A 72 -14.51 -4.27 -25.24
C MET A 72 -15.30 -5.57 -25.51
N ASP A 73 -16.49 -5.51 -26.10
CA ASP A 73 -17.27 -6.69 -26.49
C ASP A 73 -16.46 -7.58 -27.44
N GLY A 74 -16.23 -8.83 -27.03
CA GLY A 74 -15.42 -9.80 -27.78
C GLY A 74 -13.93 -9.44 -27.89
N PHE A 75 -13.46 -8.45 -27.14
CA PHE A 75 -12.06 -8.02 -27.16
C PHE A 75 -11.17 -8.93 -26.31
N GLU A 76 -10.55 -9.91 -26.97
CA GLU A 76 -9.67 -10.90 -26.34
C GLU A 76 -8.26 -10.83 -26.96
N PRO A 77 -7.45 -9.79 -26.67
CA PRO A 77 -6.09 -9.71 -27.18
C PRO A 77 -5.27 -10.90 -26.66
N PRO A 78 -4.46 -11.56 -27.53
CA PRO A 78 -3.61 -12.65 -27.07
C PRO A 78 -2.61 -12.12 -26.03
N PHE A 79 -2.36 -12.92 -24.99
CA PHE A 79 -1.39 -12.55 -23.97
C PHE A 79 0.01 -12.40 -24.59
N SER A 80 0.66 -11.28 -24.33
CA SER A 80 2.01 -10.99 -24.82
C SER A 80 2.89 -10.44 -23.70
N ILE A 81 3.90 -11.21 -23.32
CA ILE A 81 4.90 -10.82 -22.32
C ILE A 81 5.62 -9.54 -22.76
N ALA A 82 5.96 -9.43 -24.04
CA ALA A 82 6.63 -8.24 -24.57
C ALA A 82 5.75 -6.98 -24.44
N ALA A 83 4.45 -7.11 -24.75
CA ALA A 83 3.51 -6.00 -24.61
C ALA A 83 3.32 -5.61 -23.13
N TYR A 84 3.22 -6.60 -22.25
CA TYR A 84 3.16 -6.40 -20.80
C TYR A 84 4.40 -5.68 -20.27
N LEU A 85 5.61 -6.15 -20.60
CA LEU A 85 6.86 -5.54 -20.14
C LEU A 85 7.02 -4.10 -20.67
N LYS A 86 6.61 -3.84 -21.91
CA LYS A 86 6.59 -2.49 -22.49
C LYS A 86 5.63 -1.57 -21.72
N ALA A 87 4.41 -2.03 -21.46
CA ALA A 87 3.41 -1.29 -20.70
C ALA A 87 3.87 -1.04 -19.25
N PHE A 88 4.50 -2.05 -18.62
CA PHE A 88 5.07 -1.97 -17.29
C PHE A 88 6.18 -0.91 -17.23
N ALA A 89 7.17 -0.97 -18.14
CA ALA A 89 8.26 0.00 -18.19
C ALA A 89 7.77 1.44 -18.40
N ALA A 90 6.84 1.64 -19.34
CA ALA A 90 6.23 2.96 -19.57
C ALA A 90 5.50 3.47 -18.31
N SER A 91 4.81 2.59 -17.61
CA SER A 91 4.08 2.93 -16.39
C SER A 91 5.02 3.21 -15.21
N VAL A 92 6.17 2.53 -15.11
CA VAL A 92 7.21 2.83 -14.12
C VAL A 92 7.73 4.24 -14.32
N VAL A 93 8.08 4.61 -15.55
CA VAL A 93 8.56 5.97 -15.86
C VAL A 93 7.50 6.99 -15.44
N ARG A 94 6.24 6.83 -15.85
CA ARG A 94 5.15 7.75 -15.49
C ARG A 94 4.85 7.77 -13.98
N ALA A 95 4.97 6.64 -13.31
CA ALA A 95 4.75 6.52 -11.87
C ALA A 95 5.78 7.34 -11.07
N VAL A 96 7.03 7.39 -11.55
CA VAL A 96 8.13 8.12 -10.91
C VAL A 96 8.17 9.59 -11.32
N THR A 97 7.89 9.92 -12.58
CA THR A 97 8.07 11.28 -13.10
C THR A 97 6.82 12.15 -13.01
N LEU A 98 5.63 11.56 -13.10
CA LEU A 98 4.36 12.30 -13.19
C LEU A 98 3.43 12.06 -11.98
N ASN A 99 3.74 11.09 -11.12
CA ASN A 99 2.91 10.71 -10.00
C ASN A 99 3.70 10.65 -8.70
N SER A 100 2.98 10.68 -7.58
CA SER A 100 3.56 10.79 -6.24
C SER A 100 3.55 9.49 -5.46
N TRP A 101 2.76 8.48 -5.87
CA TRP A 101 2.55 7.28 -5.05
C TRP A 101 3.85 6.51 -4.77
N VAL A 102 4.82 6.52 -5.69
CA VAL A 102 6.15 5.91 -5.48
C VAL A 102 6.91 6.65 -4.39
N GLY A 103 7.00 7.98 -4.50
CA GLY A 103 7.63 8.83 -3.49
C GLY A 103 6.95 8.70 -2.13
N VAL A 104 5.62 8.65 -2.10
CA VAL A 104 4.82 8.44 -0.87
C VAL A 104 5.11 7.07 -0.24
N SER A 105 5.25 6.01 -1.05
CA SER A 105 5.65 4.68 -0.57
C SER A 105 7.04 4.70 0.06
N VAL A 106 7.99 5.36 -0.62
CA VAL A 106 9.36 5.54 -0.12
C VAL A 106 9.37 6.34 1.18
N LEU A 107 8.60 7.43 1.27
CA LEU A 107 8.48 8.24 2.49
C LEU A 107 7.88 7.45 3.65
N ALA A 108 6.87 6.62 3.41
CA ALA A 108 6.29 5.77 4.45
C ALA A 108 7.32 4.76 4.99
N LEU A 109 8.07 4.09 4.11
CA LEU A 109 9.12 3.13 4.50
C LEU A 109 10.30 3.81 5.20
N ALA A 110 10.75 4.96 4.67
CA ALA A 110 11.83 5.74 5.26
C ALA A 110 11.44 6.29 6.63
N GLY A 111 10.20 6.78 6.79
CA GLY A 111 9.66 7.24 8.07
C GLY A 111 9.59 6.10 9.09
N TRP A 112 9.08 4.93 8.68
CA TRP A 112 9.05 3.75 9.55
C TRP A 112 10.45 3.33 10.00
N TYR A 113 11.40 3.23 9.06
CA TYR A 113 12.78 2.89 9.36
C TYR A 113 13.45 3.93 10.26
N GLY A 114 13.29 5.23 9.97
CA GLY A 114 13.86 6.31 10.75
C GLY A 114 13.35 6.34 12.19
N LEU A 115 12.05 6.13 12.39
CA LEU A 115 11.45 6.03 13.71
C LEU A 115 11.93 4.80 14.48
N ASP A 116 12.04 3.65 13.82
CA ASP A 116 12.59 2.43 14.43
C ASP A 116 14.03 2.65 14.91
N ARG A 117 14.86 3.29 14.09
CA ARG A 117 16.25 3.68 14.44
C ARG A 117 16.32 4.70 15.58
N ALA A 118 15.31 5.54 15.74
CA ALA A 118 15.21 6.51 16.83
C ALA A 118 14.59 5.91 18.11
N GLY A 119 14.23 4.62 18.12
CA GLY A 119 13.62 3.92 19.26
C GLY A 119 12.09 4.05 19.36
N PHE A 120 11.45 4.73 18.41
CA PHE A 120 9.99 4.93 18.36
C PHE A 120 9.32 3.85 17.50
N ARG A 121 9.42 2.61 17.94
CA ARG A 121 9.02 1.42 17.18
C ARG A 121 7.50 1.27 17.18
N LEU A 122 6.95 0.85 16.03
CA LEU A 122 5.59 0.32 15.98
C LEU A 122 5.53 -1.04 16.67
N ASP A 123 4.37 -1.35 17.26
CA ASP A 123 4.10 -2.73 17.65
C ASP A 123 4.12 -3.65 16.42
N ARG A 124 4.33 -4.94 16.65
CA ARG A 124 4.50 -5.91 15.56
C ARG A 124 3.31 -5.95 14.60
N ARG A 125 2.08 -5.84 15.10
CA ARG A 125 0.88 -5.92 14.25
C ARG A 125 0.71 -4.66 13.42
N ALA A 126 0.95 -3.49 14.00
CA ALA A 126 0.99 -2.23 13.26
C ALA A 126 2.10 -2.23 12.20
N GLY A 127 3.28 -2.77 12.51
CA GLY A 127 4.37 -2.95 11.54
C GLY A 127 3.99 -3.86 10.38
N ILE A 128 3.34 -5.00 10.66
CA ILE A 128 2.85 -5.92 9.62
C ILE A 128 1.77 -5.26 8.76
N LEU A 129 0.84 -4.52 9.38
CA LEU A 129 -0.19 -3.79 8.65
C LEU A 129 0.41 -2.72 7.73
N LEU A 130 1.35 -1.92 8.25
CA LEU A 130 2.07 -0.91 7.47
C LEU A 130 2.78 -1.56 6.28
N ALA A 131 3.54 -2.63 6.53
CA ALA A 131 4.22 -3.38 5.48
C ALA A 131 3.24 -3.92 4.44
N ALA A 132 2.11 -4.49 4.86
CA ALA A 132 1.10 -5.01 3.96
C ALA A 132 0.46 -3.94 3.07
N LEU A 133 0.23 -2.74 3.61
CA LEU A 133 -0.33 -1.61 2.88
C LEU A 133 0.62 -1.12 1.77
N VAL A 134 1.90 -0.96 2.09
CA VAL A 134 2.92 -0.52 1.11
C VAL A 134 3.23 -1.63 0.11
N LEU A 135 3.47 -2.86 0.58
CA LEU A 135 3.74 -3.99 -0.31
C LEU A 135 2.52 -4.35 -1.16
N GLY A 136 1.30 -4.18 -0.65
CA GLY A 136 0.07 -4.36 -1.42
C GLY A 136 -0.04 -3.37 -2.58
N VAL A 137 0.38 -2.12 -2.39
CA VAL A 137 0.48 -1.12 -3.46
C VAL A 137 1.49 -1.54 -4.52
N LEU A 138 2.68 -1.98 -4.11
CA LEU A 138 3.71 -2.47 -5.04
C LEU A 138 3.23 -3.70 -5.81
N ALA A 139 2.66 -4.69 -5.12
CA ALA A 139 2.11 -5.89 -5.74
C ALA A 139 0.99 -5.58 -6.73
N LYS A 140 0.11 -4.63 -6.37
CA LYS A 140 -0.97 -4.17 -7.25
C LYS A 140 -0.41 -3.51 -8.52
N PHE A 141 0.57 -2.64 -8.38
CA PHE A 141 1.25 -2.04 -9.53
C PHE A 141 1.98 -3.09 -10.38
N THR A 142 2.57 -4.12 -9.75
CA THR A 142 3.17 -5.24 -10.49
C THR A 142 2.12 -5.95 -11.32
N VAL A 143 1.00 -6.38 -10.75
CA VAL A 143 -0.02 -7.15 -11.49
C VAL A 143 -0.75 -6.30 -12.53
N PHE A 144 -1.04 -5.04 -12.20
CA PHE A 144 -1.82 -4.14 -13.04
C PHE A 144 -1.17 -2.76 -13.06
N PRO A 145 -0.19 -2.52 -13.94
CA PRO A 145 0.64 -1.31 -13.92
C PRO A 145 -0.12 -0.08 -14.43
N ILE A 146 -1.06 0.44 -13.64
CA ILE A 146 -1.60 1.79 -13.78
C ILE A 146 -0.72 2.75 -12.98
N HIS A 147 -0.32 3.88 -13.56
CA HIS A 147 0.56 4.86 -12.89
C HIS A 147 -0.19 5.89 -12.01
N ASP A 148 -1.52 5.98 -12.13
CA ASP A 148 -2.36 6.99 -11.46
C ASP A 148 -2.38 6.85 -9.92
N THR A 149 -1.97 7.92 -9.21
CA THR A 149 -1.94 7.97 -7.73
C THR A 149 -3.27 7.62 -7.06
N ARG A 150 -4.43 7.96 -7.65
CA ARG A 150 -5.77 7.73 -7.07
C ARG A 150 -6.04 6.24 -6.81
N ILE A 151 -5.37 5.38 -7.57
CA ILE A 151 -5.49 3.93 -7.45
C ILE A 151 -4.80 3.39 -6.19
N TYR A 152 -3.79 4.10 -5.69
CA TYR A 152 -2.95 3.67 -4.57
C TYR A 152 -3.20 4.46 -3.29
N PHE A 153 -3.72 5.68 -3.41
CA PHE A 153 -3.92 6.60 -2.30
C PHE A 153 -4.63 5.98 -1.09
N PRO A 154 -5.73 5.21 -1.22
CA PRO A 154 -6.41 4.63 -0.04
C PRO A 154 -5.56 3.64 0.76
N ASN A 155 -4.61 2.96 0.12
CA ASN A 155 -3.68 2.06 0.82
C ASN A 155 -2.44 2.81 1.32
N LEU A 156 -2.12 3.98 0.76
CA LEU A 156 -0.97 4.79 1.17
C LEU A 156 -1.29 5.81 2.27
N LEU A 157 -2.56 6.16 2.50
CA LEU A 157 -2.93 7.04 3.61
C LEU A 157 -2.73 6.40 5.00
N PRO A 158 -3.20 5.17 5.28
CA PRO A 158 -3.11 4.58 6.62
C PRO A 158 -1.68 4.39 7.17
N PRO A 159 -0.64 4.06 6.37
CA PRO A 159 0.74 4.05 6.84
C PRO A 159 1.16 5.34 7.58
N PHE A 160 0.77 6.52 7.09
CA PHE A 160 1.09 7.77 7.76
C PHE A 160 0.30 7.98 9.05
N LEU A 161 -0.93 7.46 9.12
CA LEU A 161 -1.71 7.47 10.36
C LEU A 161 -1.06 6.57 11.42
N LEU A 162 -0.54 5.40 11.02
CA LEU A 162 0.20 4.52 11.93
C LEU A 162 1.49 5.18 12.44
N LEU A 163 2.18 5.95 11.59
CA LEU A 163 3.41 6.65 11.95
C LEU A 163 3.18 7.96 12.73
N ALA A 164 1.96 8.49 12.77
CA ALA A 164 1.68 9.79 13.40
C ALA A 164 2.03 9.81 14.90
N ALA A 165 1.63 8.79 15.66
CA ALA A 165 1.94 8.70 17.09
C ALA A 165 3.45 8.63 17.40
N PRO A 166 4.24 7.73 16.78
CA PRO A 166 5.69 7.70 17.01
C PRO A 166 6.39 8.98 16.52
N LEU A 167 5.91 9.62 15.45
CA LEU A 167 6.42 10.93 15.02
C LEU A 167 6.18 12.02 16.06
N MET A 168 4.97 12.10 16.63
CA MET A 168 4.66 13.06 17.69
C MET A 168 5.50 12.81 18.96
N ALA A 169 5.73 11.54 19.30
CA ALA A 169 6.58 11.18 20.43
C ALA A 169 8.04 11.61 20.22
N LEU A 170 8.59 11.36 19.02
CA LEU A 170 9.92 11.85 18.63
C LEU A 170 10.01 13.38 18.70
N TRP A 171 8.98 14.08 18.21
CA TRP A 171 8.92 15.54 18.28
C TRP A 171 8.94 16.04 19.73
N ALA A 172 8.17 15.41 20.62
CA ALA A 172 8.09 15.79 22.03
C ALA A 172 9.44 15.62 22.77
N THR A 173 10.20 14.55 22.50
CA THR A 173 11.52 14.37 23.12
C THR A 173 12.54 15.41 22.64
N SER A 174 12.49 15.80 21.37
CA SER A 174 13.35 16.86 20.83
C SER A 174 13.08 18.24 21.48
N GLN A 175 11.82 18.52 21.84
CA GLN A 175 11.41 19.74 22.55
C GLN A 175 11.83 19.72 24.02
N GLY A 176 11.71 18.56 24.69
CA GLY A 176 12.14 18.37 26.08
C GLY A 176 13.64 18.58 26.27
N GLY A 177 14.47 18.03 25.38
CA GLY A 177 15.92 18.26 25.38
C GLY A 177 16.31 19.73 25.13
N ARG A 178 15.55 20.44 24.28
CA ARG A 178 15.74 21.88 24.04
C ARG A 178 15.40 22.74 25.26
N ARG A 179 14.34 22.40 26.00
CA ARG A 179 13.97 23.10 27.25
C ARG A 179 14.98 22.88 28.37
N ALA A 180 15.50 21.65 28.53
CA ALA A 180 16.55 21.37 29.50
C ALA A 180 17.86 22.10 29.18
N ALA A 181 18.29 22.14 27.91
CA ALA A 181 19.49 22.85 27.49
C ALA A 181 19.41 24.38 27.71
N LEU A 182 18.22 24.98 27.57
CA LEU A 182 17.99 26.41 27.84
C LEU A 182 17.99 26.75 29.33
N GLN A 183 17.80 25.77 30.23
CA GLN A 183 17.83 25.98 31.68
C GLN A 183 19.25 25.83 32.28
N VAL A 184 20.20 25.25 31.55
CA VAL A 184 21.58 24.98 32.02
C VAL A 184 22.57 26.04 31.54
N THR A 185 22.19 27.31 31.53
CA THR A 185 23.16 28.43 31.55
C THR A 185 23.24 28.97 32.98
N PRO A 186 24.16 28.48 33.83
CA PRO A 186 24.43 29.10 35.11
C PRO A 186 25.25 30.37 34.85
N GLY A 187 24.59 31.52 34.94
CA GLY A 187 25.27 32.72 35.38
C GLY A 187 25.53 32.55 36.87
N ASP A 188 26.73 32.09 37.22
CA ASP A 188 27.32 32.32 38.54
C ASP A 188 28.84 32.13 38.46
N LYS A 189 29.52 33.25 38.29
CA LYS A 189 30.89 33.47 38.77
C LYS A 189 30.90 34.85 39.39
N SER A 190 30.70 34.87 40.71
CA SER A 190 31.13 35.94 41.63
C SER A 190 32.65 36.09 41.61
#